data_AF-A0A256ZRQ5-F1
#
_entry.id   AF-A0A256ZRQ5-F1
#
_cell.length_a   1.000
_cell.length_b   1.000
_cell.length_c   1.000
_cell.angle_alpha   90.00
_cell.angle_beta   90.00
_cell.angle_gamma   90.00
#
_symmetry.space_group_name_H-M   'P 1'
#
loop_
_entity.id
_entity.type
_entity.pdbx_description
1 polymer ?
#
loop_
_entity_poly.entity_id
_entity_poly.type
_entity_poly.pdbx_seq_one_letter_code
_entity_poly.pdbx_strand_id
1 'polypeptide(L)'
;MFKVLEWDVEEFKRKFPNLARELLGNKKSVHYKIVLRRTDPWRGYEPNVYDFIRRANTVEQAIGVVDYLVNRGELSREEGEKIKDKLLKEGLQAFGPKKEFGWYLRVSGYG
;
A
#
# COMPACT_ATOMS: atom_id res chain seq x y z
N MET A 1 -15.42 22.02 -1.03
CA MET A 1 -15.49 22.84 0.21
C MET A 1 -14.27 22.48 1.05
N PHE A 2 -13.28 23.38 1.13
CA PHE A 2 -12.10 23.17 1.96
C PHE A 2 -12.47 23.43 3.43
N LYS A 3 -12.09 22.53 4.34
CA LYS A 3 -12.32 22.70 5.77
C LYS A 3 -11.24 23.64 6.30
N VAL A 4 -11.62 24.85 6.73
CA VAL A 4 -10.69 25.80 7.35
C VAL A 4 -10.48 25.38 8.80
N LEU A 5 -9.22 25.24 9.21
CA LEU A 5 -8.84 25.03 10.60
C LEU A 5 -8.40 26.39 11.15
N GLU A 6 -9.14 26.92 12.11
CA GLU A 6 -8.79 28.17 12.79
C GLU A 6 -8.00 27.86 14.06
N TRP A 7 -6.81 28.43 14.19
CA TRP A 7 -5.91 28.24 15.34
C TRP A 7 -5.49 29.59 15.92
N ASP A 8 -5.32 29.62 17.24
CA ASP A 8 -4.68 30.75 17.91
C ASP A 8 -3.19 30.82 17.52
N VAL A 9 -2.74 32.00 17.13
CA VAL A 9 -1.38 32.23 16.61
C VAL A 9 -0.32 31.99 17.69
N GLU A 10 -0.60 32.35 18.94
CA GLU A 10 0.35 32.17 20.04
C GLU A 10 0.44 30.70 20.45
N GLU A 11 -0.68 29.98 20.44
CA GLU A 11 -0.69 28.53 20.63
C GLU A 11 0.11 27.80 19.53
N PHE A 12 -0.04 28.22 18.27
CA PHE A 12 0.72 27.68 17.14
C PHE A 12 2.23 27.88 17.31
N LYS A 13 2.66 29.11 17.64
CA LYS A 13 4.07 29.44 17.89
C LYS A 13 4.65 28.61 19.04
N ARG A 14 3.87 28.38 20.10
CA ARG A 14 4.32 27.59 21.26
C ARG A 14 4.48 26.11 20.90
N LYS A 15 3.54 25.53 20.14
CA LYS A 15 3.56 24.11 19.78
C LYS A 15 4.55 23.79 18.65
N PHE A 16 4.74 24.69 17.70
CA PHE A 16 5.56 24.48 16.50
C PHE A 16 6.54 25.65 16.25
N PRO A 17 7.45 25.95 17.19
CA PRO A 17 8.24 27.19 17.17
C PRO A 17 9.13 27.35 15.94
N ASN A 18 9.71 26.26 15.42
CA ASN A 18 10.54 26.31 14.22
C ASN A 18 9.71 26.53 12.96
N LEU A 19 8.58 25.83 12.83
CA LEU A 19 7.66 25.99 11.70
C LEU A 19 7.01 27.38 11.69
N ALA A 20 6.65 27.91 12.86
CA ALA A 20 6.13 29.26 12.99
C ALA A 20 7.17 30.31 12.57
N ARG A 21 8.45 30.11 12.90
CA ARG A 21 9.54 30.98 12.45
C ARG A 21 9.69 30.98 10.93
N GLU A 22 9.59 29.82 10.30
CA GLU A 22 9.66 29.67 8.84
C GLU A 22 8.45 30.29 8.13
N LEU A 23 7.24 30.03 8.61
CA LEU A 23 5.99 30.45 7.98
C LEU A 23 5.64 31.92 8.24
N LEU A 24 5.86 32.42 9.47
CA LEU A 24 5.48 33.78 9.88
C LEU A 24 6.65 34.77 9.82
N GLY A 25 7.90 34.28 9.77
CA GLY A 25 9.09 35.14 9.72
C GLY A 25 9.34 35.77 8.34
N ASN A 26 8.74 35.24 7.28
CA ASN A 26 8.86 35.78 5.94
C ASN A 26 7.76 36.83 5.66
N LYS A 27 8.16 38.08 5.33
CA LYS A 27 7.23 39.20 5.03
C LYS A 27 6.52 39.09 3.68
N LYS A 28 6.63 37.95 2.98
CA LYS A 28 5.98 37.71 1.68
C LYS A 28 4.87 36.68 1.85
N SER A 29 3.77 36.86 1.14
CA SER A 29 2.69 35.88 1.09
C SER A 29 3.20 34.59 0.43
N VAL A 30 3.23 33.50 1.18
CA VAL A 30 3.62 32.16 0.68
C VAL A 30 2.38 31.29 0.64
N HIS A 31 2.10 30.68 -0.51
CA HIS A 31 1.08 29.64 -0.61
C HIS A 31 1.67 28.27 -0.24
N TYR A 32 1.27 27.75 0.91
CA TYR A 32 1.62 26.39 1.33
C TYR A 32 0.48 25.43 1.03
N LYS A 33 0.78 24.32 0.36
CA LYS A 33 -0.13 23.18 0.20
C LYS A 33 0.22 22.14 1.26
N ILE A 34 -0.50 22.15 2.38
CA ILE A 34 -0.38 21.09 3.39
C ILE A 34 -1.19 19.89 2.89
N VAL A 35 -0.48 18.83 2.51
CA VAL A 35 -1.12 17.56 2.15
C VAL A 35 -1.03 16.65 3.36
N LEU A 36 -2.15 16.47 4.06
CA LEU A 36 -2.31 15.34 4.97
C LEU A 36 -2.26 14.08 4.10
N ARG A 37 -1.10 13.43 4.02
CA ARG A 37 -1.01 12.11 3.40
C ARG A 37 -1.94 11.21 4.20
N ARG A 38 -2.97 10.66 3.53
CA ARG A 38 -3.76 9.58 4.11
C ARG A 38 -2.78 8.55 4.65
N THR A 39 -3.03 8.03 5.85
CA THR A 39 -2.27 6.90 6.38
C THR A 39 -2.26 5.84 5.29
N ASP A 40 -1.09 5.49 4.78
CA ASP A 40 -0.96 4.50 3.73
C ASP A 40 -1.60 3.20 4.25
N PRO A 41 -2.69 2.71 3.63
CA PRO A 41 -3.38 1.51 4.11
C PRO A 41 -2.47 0.28 4.07
N TRP A 42 -1.37 0.33 3.32
CA TRP A 42 -0.40 -0.76 3.24
C TRP A 42 0.79 -0.60 4.20
N ARG A 43 0.80 0.41 5.07
CA ARG A 43 1.89 0.59 6.04
C ARG A 43 1.97 -0.63 6.96
N GLY A 44 3.06 -1.40 6.83
CA GLY A 44 3.27 -2.64 7.58
C GLY A 44 2.49 -3.85 7.04
N TYR A 45 1.85 -3.74 5.87
CA TYR A 45 1.22 -4.88 5.21
C TYR A 45 2.27 -5.71 4.48
N GLU A 46 2.37 -6.98 4.82
CA GLU A 46 3.20 -7.97 4.12
C GLU A 46 2.30 -8.81 3.20
N PRO A 47 2.50 -8.75 1.86
CA PRO A 47 1.77 -9.60 0.94
C PRO A 47 2.05 -11.08 1.19
N ASN A 48 1.01 -11.90 1.14
CA ASN A 48 1.12 -13.36 1.26
C ASN A 48 1.11 -14.05 -0.11
N VAL A 49 1.24 -15.39 -0.10
CA VAL A 49 1.22 -16.22 -1.32
C VAL A 49 0.02 -15.94 -2.24
N TYR A 50 -1.18 -15.72 -1.67
CA TYR A 50 -2.38 -15.46 -2.45
C TYR A 50 -2.35 -14.09 -3.12
N ASP A 51 -1.72 -13.10 -2.49
CA ASP A 51 -1.52 -11.79 -3.11
C ASP A 51 -0.64 -11.85 -4.34
N PHE A 52 0.38 -12.70 -4.31
CA PHE A 52 1.27 -12.94 -5.45
C PHE A 52 0.57 -13.74 -6.55
N ILE A 53 -0.17 -14.80 -6.20
CA ILE A 53 -0.96 -15.59 -7.16
C ILE A 53 -1.97 -14.71 -7.90
N ARG A 54 -2.67 -13.83 -7.20
CA ARG A 54 -3.66 -12.92 -7.80
C ARG A 54 -3.05 -11.88 -8.74
N ARG A 55 -1.72 -11.76 -8.82
CA ARG A 55 -1.01 -10.91 -9.79
C ARG A 55 -0.53 -11.67 -11.02
N ALA A 56 -0.57 -12.99 -11.00
CA ALA A 56 -0.19 -13.83 -12.13
C ALA A 56 -1.17 -13.62 -13.30
N ASN A 57 -0.66 -13.71 -14.53
CA ASN A 57 -1.48 -13.70 -15.74
C ASN A 57 -1.86 -15.12 -16.18
N THR A 58 -1.07 -16.13 -15.78
CA THR A 58 -1.29 -17.53 -16.14
C THR A 58 -1.10 -18.44 -14.93
N VAL A 59 -1.62 -19.67 -15.03
CA VAL A 59 -1.47 -20.70 -13.98
C VAL A 59 -0.01 -21.06 -13.77
N GLU A 60 0.79 -21.12 -14.85
CA GLU A 60 2.21 -21.44 -14.81
C GLU A 60 3.00 -20.38 -14.04
N GLN A 61 2.65 -19.09 -14.22
CA GLN A 61 3.25 -18.01 -13.44
C GLN A 61 2.93 -18.13 -11.95
N ALA A 62 1.68 -18.49 -11.61
CA ALA A 62 1.28 -18.70 -10.22
C ALA A 62 1.98 -19.91 -9.59
N ILE A 63 2.15 -21.00 -10.33
CA ILE A 63 2.92 -22.18 -9.89
C ILE A 63 4.38 -21.78 -9.61
N GLY A 64 5.01 -21.01 -10.51
CA GLY A 64 6.38 -20.52 -10.29
C GLY A 64 6.54 -19.66 -9.03
N VAL A 65 5.53 -18.84 -8.71
CA VAL A 65 5.49 -18.09 -7.44
C VAL A 65 5.45 -19.04 -6.25
N VAL A 66 4.60 -20.06 -6.29
CA VAL A 66 4.46 -21.04 -5.20
C VAL A 66 5.78 -21.79 -4.99
N ASP A 67 6.38 -22.31 -6.05
CA ASP A 67 7.66 -23.04 -5.97
C ASP A 67 8.79 -22.13 -5.44
N TYR A 68 8.81 -20.85 -5.85
CA TYR A 68 9.78 -19.88 -5.32
C TYR A 68 9.66 -19.70 -3.81
N LEU A 69 8.44 -19.57 -3.28
CA LEU A 69 8.20 -19.40 -1.85
C LEU A 69 8.51 -20.68 -1.06
N VAL A 70 8.21 -21.86 -1.61
CA VAL A 70 8.60 -23.14 -1.03
C VAL A 70 10.12 -23.28 -0.96
N ASN A 71 10.83 -22.94 -2.03
CA ASN A 71 12.29 -23.01 -2.08
C ASN A 71 12.96 -22.05 -1.09
N ARG A 72 12.32 -20.93 -0.74
CA ARG A 72 12.78 -19.99 0.28
C ARG A 72 12.42 -20.39 1.71
N GLY A 73 11.60 -21.43 1.90
CA GLY A 73 11.08 -21.81 3.20
C GLY A 73 10.00 -20.87 3.74
N GLU A 74 9.42 -20.01 2.89
CA GLU A 74 8.33 -19.08 3.24
C GLU A 74 6.96 -19.73 3.10
N LEU A 75 6.89 -20.89 2.45
CA LEU A 75 5.71 -21.72 2.31
C LEU A 75 6.10 -23.18 2.53
N SER A 76 5.31 -23.95 3.27
CA SER A 76 5.60 -25.37 3.42
C SER A 76 5.40 -26.11 2.11
N ARG A 77 6.13 -27.21 1.90
CA ARG A 77 5.96 -28.05 0.70
C ARG A 77 4.53 -28.59 0.60
N GLU A 78 3.92 -28.99 1.71
CA GLU A 78 2.55 -29.51 1.73
C GLU A 78 1.52 -28.46 1.31
N GLU A 79 1.64 -27.23 1.82
CA GLU A 79 0.76 -26.12 1.40
C GLU A 79 1.00 -25.73 -0.06
N GLY A 80 2.25 -25.74 -0.51
CA GLY A 80 2.61 -25.49 -1.90
C GLY A 80 1.94 -26.48 -2.86
N GLU A 81 1.99 -27.77 -2.55
CA GLU A 81 1.29 -28.79 -3.37
C GLU A 81 -0.22 -28.59 -3.38
N LYS A 82 -0.86 -28.30 -2.23
CA LYS A 82 -2.30 -28.00 -2.17
C LYS A 82 -2.69 -26.81 -3.04
N ILE A 83 -1.87 -25.76 -3.02
CA ILE A 83 -2.11 -24.56 -3.83
C ILE A 83 -1.94 -24.87 -5.32
N LYS A 84 -0.90 -25.61 -5.71
CA LYS A 84 -0.68 -26.03 -7.11
C LYS A 84 -1.83 -26.89 -7.63
N ASP A 85 -2.29 -27.85 -6.82
CA ASP A 85 -3.45 -28.68 -7.12
C ASP A 85 -4.70 -27.85 -7.41
N LYS A 86 -4.96 -26.85 -6.56
CA LYS A 86 -6.11 -25.95 -6.74
C LYS A 86 -5.93 -25.06 -7.97
N LEU A 87 -4.73 -24.55 -8.24
CA LEU A 87 -4.42 -23.78 -9.45
C LEU A 87 -4.69 -24.57 -10.73
N LEU A 88 -4.30 -25.85 -10.77
CA LEU A 88 -4.51 -26.72 -11.92
C LEU A 88 -5.98 -27.11 -12.13
N LYS A 89 -6.72 -27.32 -11.03
CA LYS A 89 -8.13 -27.74 -11.08
C LYS A 89 -9.08 -26.58 -11.35
N GLU A 90 -8.87 -25.44 -10.69
CA GLU A 90 -9.86 -24.35 -10.61
C GLU A 90 -9.37 -23.04 -11.23
N GLY A 91 -8.09 -22.94 -11.63
CA GLY A 91 -7.50 -21.75 -12.24
C GLY A 91 -7.24 -20.59 -11.26
N LEU A 92 -6.81 -19.45 -11.81
CA LEU A 92 -6.42 -18.27 -11.02
C LEU A 92 -7.58 -17.63 -10.25
N GLN A 93 -8.78 -17.62 -10.84
CA GLN A 93 -9.99 -17.04 -10.24
C GLN A 93 -10.39 -17.69 -8.91
N ALA A 94 -9.96 -18.92 -8.65
CA ALA A 94 -10.21 -19.65 -7.41
C ALA A 94 -9.56 -19.00 -6.18
N PHE A 95 -8.63 -18.07 -6.40
CA PHE A 95 -7.92 -17.30 -5.38
C PHE A 95 -8.43 -15.85 -5.28
N GLY A 96 -9.49 -15.50 -6.02
CA GLY A 96 -10.11 -14.18 -6.03
C GLY A 96 -9.77 -13.34 -7.28
N PRO A 97 -10.30 -12.11 -7.36
CA PRO A 97 -10.14 -11.28 -8.55
C PRO A 97 -8.69 -10.83 -8.71
N LYS A 98 -8.27 -10.73 -9.98
CA LYS A 98 -6.93 -10.34 -10.37
C LYS A 98 -6.56 -8.95 -9.84
N LYS A 99 -5.37 -8.85 -9.24
CA LYS A 99 -4.75 -7.60 -8.81
C LYS A 99 -3.95 -7.04 -9.98
N GLU A 100 -4.63 -6.26 -10.82
CA GLU A 100 -4.02 -5.60 -11.97
C GLU A 100 -2.84 -4.69 -11.59
N PHE A 101 -2.00 -4.36 -12.57
CA PHE A 101 -0.91 -3.40 -12.38
C PHE A 101 -1.43 -2.11 -11.69
N GLY A 102 -0.71 -1.64 -10.67
CA GLY A 102 -1.10 -0.47 -9.89
C GLY A 102 -2.25 -0.68 -8.90
N TRP A 103 -2.74 -1.92 -8.67
CA TRP A 103 -3.85 -2.18 -7.75
C TRP A 103 -3.62 -1.57 -6.36
N TYR A 104 -2.46 -1.80 -5.74
CA TYR A 104 -2.13 -1.23 -4.43
C TYR A 104 -2.10 0.30 -4.44
N LEU A 105 -1.60 0.92 -5.51
CA LEU A 105 -1.54 2.39 -5.66
C LEU A 105 -2.94 3.00 -5.74
N ARG A 106 -3.83 2.39 -6.55
CA ARG A 106 -5.23 2.85 -6.66
C ARG A 106 -5.95 2.75 -5.33
N VAL A 107 -5.77 1.65 -4.59
CA VAL A 107 -6.41 1.47 -3.28
C VAL A 107 -5.88 2.47 -2.25
N SER A 108 -4.59 2.81 -2.28
CA SER A 108 -4.02 3.86 -1.42
C SER A 108 -4.40 5.29 -1.83
N GLY A 109 -5.07 5.48 -2.97
CA GLY A 109 -5.41 6.80 -3.50
C GLY A 109 -4.23 7.54 -4.15
N TYR A 110 -3.21 6.79 -4.61
CA TYR A 110 -2.07 7.31 -5.38
C TYR A 110 -2.15 7.00 -6.88
N GLY A 111 -3.15 6.22 -7.31
CA GLY A 111 -3.34 5.79 -8.70
C GLY A 111 -4.42 6.54 -9.45
#